data_AF-A0A1C5GH37-F1
#
_entry.id   AF-A0A1C5GH37-F1
#
_cell.length_a   1.000
_cell.length_b   1.000
_cell.length_c   1.000
_cell.angle_alpha   90.00
_cell.angle_beta   90.00
_cell.angle_gamma   90.00
#
_symmetry.space_group_name_H-M   'P 1'
#
loop_
_entity.id
_entity.type
_entity.pdbx_description
1 polymer ?
#
loop_
_entity_poly.entity_id
_entity_poly.type
_entity_poly.pdbx_seq_one_letter_code
_entity_poly.pdbx_strand_id
1 'polypeptide(L)'
;MPTPPPADVIEPHTCTDEIETRAEFDRRLTTGSLVGLTVQGLRLDLDPVPDLTAVEVTGTLFVGCRFASREVGADLVRRGANVVPPFSGLPYPTQPSHLYTPEDLAAGFAEGGFAGMYDTQVYEHFRAHGGALPDVREALGQRLHDHGVDNALADATRAWLATHGPQSVVGIMGGHAVPRGSAPYRMAAVLGWELARADRLVVTGGGPGVMEAANLGAHLALRPVEDLDAAIDLLATAPDFTDHDRYTAVALRVRELYGRPVALPRPEAADPGSVSRADSAELAGGDVDWARAGGLAIPTWLYGHEPANLFAGRIAKYFSNAIREDTILRLARGGIVFAPGRAGTVQEVFQAATKTYYGTDGASGAYVFLDRAYWTHELPVEALLRPLLGASPFGDLSSSVHLTDDVHEAVRVLTATA
;
A
#
# COMPACT_ATOMS: atom_id res chain seq x y z
N MET A 1 22.01 12.32 -22.60
CA MET A 1 22.56 11.65 -21.41
C MET A 1 21.88 10.29 -21.32
N PRO A 2 22.53 9.15 -21.63
CA PRO A 2 21.98 7.87 -21.24
C PRO A 2 22.34 7.71 -19.76
N THR A 3 21.38 7.73 -18.84
CA THR A 3 20.70 6.49 -18.50
C THR A 3 19.44 6.82 -17.68
N PRO A 4 18.23 6.52 -18.16
CA PRO A 4 17.35 5.71 -17.33
C PRO A 4 18.15 4.47 -16.90
N PRO A 5 17.94 3.90 -15.71
CA PRO A 5 18.47 2.57 -15.43
C PRO A 5 18.14 1.68 -16.64
N PRO A 6 19.08 0.86 -17.14
CA PRO A 6 18.74 -0.03 -18.24
C PRO A 6 17.54 -0.88 -17.79
N ALA A 7 16.59 -1.16 -18.68
CA ALA A 7 15.25 -1.64 -18.30
C ALA A 7 15.29 -2.90 -17.39
N ASP A 8 16.36 -3.69 -17.52
CA ASP A 8 16.73 -4.84 -16.70
C ASP A 8 17.05 -4.52 -15.22
N VAL A 9 17.29 -3.26 -14.86
CA VAL A 9 17.50 -2.79 -13.48
C VAL A 9 16.19 -2.41 -12.78
N ILE A 10 15.12 -2.15 -13.53
CA ILE A 10 13.83 -1.69 -12.98
C ILE A 10 12.76 -2.78 -13.04
N GLU A 11 12.91 -3.77 -13.93
CA GLU A 11 12.00 -4.91 -13.95
C GLU A 11 11.95 -5.60 -12.59
N PRO A 12 10.75 -5.92 -12.06
CA PRO A 12 10.63 -6.68 -10.82
C PRO A 12 11.40 -8.00 -11.00
N HIS A 13 12.34 -8.27 -10.11
CA HIS A 13 13.07 -9.53 -10.12
C HIS A 13 12.08 -10.69 -9.92
N THR A 14 11.74 -11.41 -10.99
CA THR A 14 11.03 -12.68 -10.90
C THR A 14 12.07 -13.78 -10.67
N CYS A 15 12.59 -13.86 -9.45
CA CYS A 15 13.59 -14.88 -9.11
C CYS A 15 12.90 -16.25 -8.94
N THR A 16 13.35 -17.27 -9.67
CA THR A 16 12.87 -18.65 -9.51
C THR A 16 13.39 -19.36 -8.26
N ASP A 17 14.22 -18.65 -7.48
CA ASP A 17 14.94 -19.17 -6.34
C ASP A 17 14.35 -18.68 -5.01
N GLU A 18 13.19 -18.01 -5.04
CA GLU A 18 12.45 -17.55 -3.87
C GLU A 18 11.26 -18.47 -3.57
N ILE A 19 11.11 -18.85 -2.29
CA ILE A 19 10.07 -19.74 -1.79
C ILE A 19 9.27 -19.00 -0.72
N GLU A 20 8.03 -18.68 -1.05
CA GLU A 20 7.12 -17.87 -0.20
C GLU A 20 5.89 -18.66 0.25
N THR A 21 5.67 -19.86 -0.30
CA THR A 21 4.52 -20.70 0.05
C THR A 21 4.95 -22.02 0.67
N ARG A 22 4.14 -22.50 1.62
CA ARG A 22 4.37 -23.81 2.24
C ARG A 22 4.34 -24.95 1.24
N ALA A 23 3.42 -24.91 0.28
CA ALA A 23 3.30 -25.93 -0.76
C ALA A 23 4.54 -25.99 -1.67
N GLU A 24 5.11 -24.83 -2.04
CA GLU A 24 6.35 -24.81 -2.81
C GLU A 24 7.54 -25.30 -2.00
N PHE A 25 7.64 -24.86 -0.74
CA PHE A 25 8.67 -25.32 0.17
C PHE A 25 8.67 -26.84 0.32
N ASP A 26 7.51 -27.45 0.58
CA ASP A 26 7.38 -28.89 0.73
C ASP A 26 7.74 -29.64 -0.57
N ARG A 27 7.40 -29.09 -1.75
CA ARG A 27 7.85 -29.65 -3.04
C ARG A 27 9.38 -29.60 -3.18
N ARG A 28 10.00 -28.46 -2.84
CA ARG A 28 11.46 -28.28 -2.92
C ARG A 28 12.19 -29.17 -1.93
N LEU A 29 11.64 -29.37 -0.73
CA LEU A 29 12.16 -30.31 0.27
C LEU A 29 12.31 -31.73 -0.27
N THR A 30 11.40 -32.21 -1.13
CA THR A 30 11.51 -33.56 -1.72
C THR A 30 12.75 -33.77 -2.59
N THR A 31 13.37 -32.67 -3.06
CA THR A 31 14.62 -32.73 -3.84
C THR A 31 15.86 -32.95 -2.97
N GLY A 32 15.72 -32.77 -1.64
CA GLY A 32 16.82 -32.88 -0.68
C GLY A 32 17.78 -31.68 -0.66
N SER A 33 17.48 -30.61 -1.39
CA SER A 33 18.35 -29.42 -1.46
C SER A 33 17.54 -28.11 -1.49
N LEU A 34 18.00 -27.14 -0.71
CA LEU A 34 17.58 -25.74 -0.73
C LEU A 34 18.76 -24.82 -1.06
N VAL A 35 19.88 -25.36 -1.56
CA VAL A 35 21.13 -24.62 -1.79
C VAL A 35 20.90 -23.39 -2.65
N GLY A 36 21.35 -22.24 -2.15
CA GLY A 36 21.24 -20.94 -2.84
C GLY A 36 19.83 -20.35 -2.93
N LEU A 37 18.81 -21.02 -2.38
CA LEU A 37 17.43 -20.53 -2.40
C LEU A 37 17.18 -19.54 -1.26
N THR A 38 16.16 -18.70 -1.43
CA THR A 38 15.64 -17.81 -0.39
C THR A 38 14.27 -18.29 0.06
N VAL A 39 14.08 -18.49 1.36
CA VAL A 39 12.83 -18.95 1.97
C VAL A 39 12.31 -17.85 2.89
N GLN A 40 11.09 -17.37 2.64
CA GLN A 40 10.59 -16.15 3.29
C GLN A 40 9.27 -16.38 4.02
N GLY A 41 9.16 -15.83 5.23
CA GLY A 41 7.89 -15.68 5.96
C GLY A 41 7.20 -16.99 6.39
N LEU A 42 7.80 -18.16 6.20
CA LEU A 42 7.13 -19.43 6.44
C LEU A 42 7.05 -19.81 7.93
N ARG A 43 5.87 -20.32 8.31
CA ARG A 43 5.62 -20.97 9.61
C ARG A 43 6.04 -22.45 9.54
N LEU A 44 7.34 -22.70 9.70
CA LEU A 44 7.95 -24.04 9.73
C LEU A 44 7.88 -24.67 11.12
N ASP A 45 7.21 -24.01 12.06
CA ASP A 45 6.87 -24.47 13.40
C ASP A 45 5.48 -25.13 13.49
N LEU A 46 4.69 -25.07 12.41
CA LEU A 46 3.33 -25.63 12.36
C LEU A 46 3.31 -27.01 11.70
N ASP A 47 2.35 -27.84 12.15
CA ASP A 47 2.17 -29.20 11.65
C ASP A 47 1.70 -29.25 10.19
N PRO A 48 2.23 -30.19 9.38
CA PRO A 48 3.33 -31.08 9.71
C PRO A 48 4.66 -30.31 9.78
N VAL A 49 5.40 -30.45 10.88
CA VAL A 49 6.72 -29.80 11.01
C VAL A 49 7.70 -30.44 10.02
N PRO A 50 8.36 -29.66 9.14
CA PRO A 50 9.29 -30.20 8.15
C PRO A 50 10.58 -30.70 8.80
N ASP A 51 11.06 -31.88 8.38
CA ASP A 51 12.39 -32.36 8.77
C ASP A 51 13.46 -31.79 7.83
N LEU A 52 14.31 -30.93 8.39
CA LEU A 52 15.39 -30.25 7.66
C LEU A 52 16.74 -30.93 7.88
N THR A 53 16.80 -32.02 8.64
CA THR A 53 18.06 -32.64 9.10
C THR A 53 18.92 -33.15 7.95
N ALA A 54 18.30 -33.77 6.94
CA ALA A 54 18.99 -34.37 5.80
C ALA A 54 19.05 -33.47 4.55
N VAL A 55 18.55 -32.23 4.64
CA VAL A 55 18.45 -31.30 3.51
C VAL A 55 19.74 -30.50 3.36
N GLU A 56 20.27 -30.38 2.15
CA GLU A 56 21.39 -29.47 1.86
C GLU A 56 20.92 -28.01 1.89
N VAL A 57 21.50 -27.20 2.77
CA VAL A 57 21.06 -25.80 3.02
C VAL A 57 22.18 -24.77 2.86
N THR A 58 23.29 -25.16 2.25
CA THR A 58 24.45 -24.27 2.07
C THR A 58 24.04 -23.06 1.22
N GLY A 59 24.27 -21.85 1.73
CA GLY A 59 23.92 -20.61 1.05
C GLY A 59 22.42 -20.30 0.99
N THR A 60 21.56 -21.13 1.59
CA THR A 60 20.12 -20.82 1.70
C THR A 60 19.91 -19.62 2.63
N LEU A 61 19.05 -18.68 2.25
CA LEU A 61 18.65 -17.55 3.09
C LEU A 61 17.24 -17.77 3.63
N PHE A 62 17.09 -17.89 4.95
CA PHE A 62 15.78 -17.91 5.62
C PHE A 62 15.50 -16.53 6.21
N VAL A 63 14.44 -15.86 5.75
CA VAL A 63 14.02 -14.54 6.23
C VAL A 63 12.66 -14.62 6.89
N GLY A 64 12.54 -14.19 8.16
CA GLY A 64 11.26 -14.15 8.87
C GLY A 64 10.61 -15.51 9.14
N CYS A 65 11.29 -16.61 8.82
CA CYS A 65 10.78 -17.97 9.06
C CYS A 65 10.73 -18.27 10.56
N ARG A 66 9.66 -18.95 10.98
CA ARG A 66 9.52 -19.48 12.34
C ARG A 66 9.82 -20.97 12.32
N PHE A 67 10.74 -21.41 13.16
CA PHE A 67 11.15 -22.81 13.27
C PHE A 67 10.58 -23.44 14.54
N ALA A 68 10.41 -24.77 14.53
CA ALA A 68 9.91 -25.52 15.68
C ALA A 68 10.71 -25.28 16.96
N SER A 69 12.01 -24.98 16.84
CA SER A 69 12.85 -24.58 17.97
C SER A 69 14.02 -23.70 17.53
N ARG A 70 14.70 -23.07 18.51
CA ARG A 70 15.90 -22.25 18.24
C ARG A 70 17.07 -23.10 17.78
N GLU A 71 17.12 -24.36 18.22
CA GLU A 71 18.14 -25.33 17.86
C GLU A 71 18.10 -25.66 16.37
N VAL A 72 16.91 -25.72 15.76
CA VAL A 72 16.75 -25.91 14.30
C VAL A 72 17.39 -24.75 13.55
N GLY A 73 17.08 -23.50 13.94
CA GLY A 73 17.67 -22.32 13.31
C GLY A 73 19.20 -22.28 13.46
N ALA A 74 19.72 -22.60 14.65
CA ALA A 74 21.16 -22.67 14.89
C ALA A 74 21.85 -23.77 14.07
N ASP A 75 21.19 -24.93 13.92
CA ASP A 75 21.69 -26.02 13.09
C ASP A 75 21.77 -25.64 11.61
N LEU A 76 20.75 -24.96 11.07
CA LEU A 76 20.77 -24.44 9.70
C LEU A 76 21.95 -23.50 9.48
N VAL A 77 22.18 -22.57 10.41
CA VAL A 77 23.35 -21.65 10.34
C VAL A 77 24.66 -22.41 10.38
N ARG A 78 24.79 -23.41 11.27
CA ARG A 78 25.98 -24.27 11.36
C ARG A 78 26.23 -25.04 10.06
N ARG A 79 25.18 -25.37 9.30
CA ARG A 79 25.24 -26.04 7.99
C ARG A 79 25.40 -25.06 6.80
N GLY A 80 25.64 -23.77 7.05
CA GLY A 80 25.97 -22.79 6.01
C GLY A 80 24.77 -22.02 5.45
N ALA A 81 23.58 -22.13 6.07
CA ALA A 81 22.46 -21.25 5.77
C ALA A 81 22.63 -19.89 6.48
N ASN A 82 21.96 -18.87 5.97
CA ASN A 82 21.78 -17.57 6.64
C ASN A 82 20.36 -17.52 7.20
N VAL A 83 20.20 -17.15 8.47
CA VAL A 83 18.89 -17.05 9.11
C VAL A 83 18.71 -15.64 9.68
N VAL A 84 17.71 -14.92 9.17
CA VAL A 84 17.27 -13.61 9.67
C VAL A 84 15.95 -13.83 10.42
N PRO A 85 15.98 -13.96 11.77
CA PRO A 85 14.78 -14.22 12.55
C PRO A 85 13.90 -12.97 12.67
N PRO A 86 12.59 -13.13 12.93
CA PRO A 86 11.75 -12.02 13.32
C PRO A 86 12.20 -11.45 14.67
N PHE A 87 12.15 -10.12 14.84
CA PHE A 87 12.56 -9.51 16.11
C PHE A 87 11.41 -9.62 17.11
N SER A 88 11.70 -10.16 18.29
CA SER A 88 10.75 -10.23 19.40
C SER A 88 10.66 -8.91 20.16
N GLY A 89 9.47 -8.57 20.66
CA GLY A 89 9.25 -7.44 21.56
C GLY A 89 8.98 -6.11 20.87
N LEU A 90 8.80 -6.11 19.54
CA LEU A 90 8.27 -4.97 18.80
C LEU A 90 6.74 -5.09 18.71
N PRO A 91 6.00 -3.97 18.73
CA PRO A 91 4.54 -3.99 18.62
C PRO A 91 4.06 -4.20 17.17
N TYR A 92 4.98 -4.44 16.22
CA TYR A 92 4.69 -4.65 14.82
C TYR A 92 5.50 -5.84 14.27
N PRO A 93 5.02 -6.53 13.21
CA PRO A 93 5.75 -7.62 12.60
C PRO A 93 6.98 -7.10 11.84
N THR A 94 8.17 -7.66 12.07
CA THR A 94 9.35 -7.26 11.29
C THR A 94 9.37 -7.79 9.87
N GLN A 95 8.49 -8.72 9.50
CA GLN A 95 8.37 -9.23 8.13
C GLN A 95 6.89 -9.57 7.89
N PRO A 96 6.01 -8.58 7.70
CA PRO A 96 4.62 -8.86 7.38
C PRO A 96 4.55 -9.64 6.06
N SER A 97 3.79 -10.74 6.02
CA SER A 97 3.58 -11.55 4.82
C SER A 97 2.40 -11.07 3.97
N HIS A 98 1.63 -10.11 4.48
CA HIS A 98 0.46 -9.55 3.82
C HIS A 98 0.36 -8.06 4.12
N LEU A 99 -0.31 -7.32 3.24
CA LEU A 99 -0.67 -5.94 3.49
C LEU A 99 -1.71 -5.85 4.62
N TYR A 100 -1.65 -4.77 5.38
CA TYR A 100 -2.64 -4.49 6.43
C TYR A 100 -4.03 -4.28 5.85
N THR A 101 -5.04 -4.57 6.63
CA THR A 101 -6.44 -4.21 6.39
C THR A 101 -6.86 -3.05 7.29
N PRO A 102 -7.97 -2.34 6.98
CA PRO A 102 -8.56 -1.39 7.90
C PRO A 102 -8.88 -1.99 9.28
N GLU A 103 -9.28 -3.26 9.32
CA GLU A 103 -9.56 -4.00 10.54
C GLU A 103 -8.31 -4.21 11.39
N ASP A 104 -7.18 -4.55 10.77
CA ASP A 104 -5.89 -4.70 11.48
C ASP A 104 -5.49 -3.38 12.15
N LEU A 105 -5.58 -2.27 11.41
CA LEU A 105 -5.16 -0.96 11.91
C LEU A 105 -6.13 -0.42 12.99
N ALA A 106 -7.42 -0.66 12.85
CA ALA A 106 -8.45 -0.22 13.79
C ALA A 106 -8.64 -1.15 15.01
N ALA A 107 -7.95 -2.30 15.06
CA ALA A 107 -8.03 -3.23 16.17
C ALA A 107 -7.74 -2.53 17.51
N GLY A 108 -8.64 -2.67 18.49
CA GLY A 108 -8.55 -2.01 19.81
C GLY A 108 -9.33 -0.69 19.93
N PHE A 109 -9.96 -0.21 18.86
CA PHE A 109 -10.76 1.02 18.89
C PHE A 109 -11.98 0.92 19.81
N ALA A 110 -12.66 -0.23 19.86
CA ALA A 110 -13.87 -0.41 20.66
C ALA A 110 -13.61 -0.30 22.18
N GLU A 111 -12.43 -0.74 22.62
CA GLU A 111 -12.03 -0.75 24.02
C GLU A 111 -11.29 0.53 24.45
N GLY A 112 -10.45 1.08 23.57
CA GLY A 112 -9.52 2.16 23.92
C GLY A 112 -9.62 3.42 23.06
N GLY A 113 -10.64 3.52 22.19
CA GLY A 113 -10.77 4.62 21.24
C GLY A 113 -9.57 4.69 20.27
N PHE A 114 -9.31 5.88 19.73
CA PHE A 114 -8.21 6.10 18.80
C PHE A 114 -6.86 5.72 19.41
N ALA A 115 -6.63 6.02 20.69
CA ALA A 115 -5.41 5.66 21.40
C ALA A 115 -5.23 4.14 21.57
N GLY A 116 -6.34 3.39 21.59
CA GLY A 116 -6.35 1.93 21.72
C GLY A 116 -6.06 1.19 20.41
N MET A 117 -6.15 1.87 19.26
CA MET A 117 -5.90 1.25 17.96
C MET A 117 -4.47 0.71 17.85
N TYR A 118 -4.32 -0.46 17.23
CA TYR A 118 -3.02 -1.02 16.85
C TYR A 118 -2.16 0.01 16.12
N ASP A 119 -2.77 0.74 15.18
CA ASP A 119 -2.07 1.77 14.41
C ASP A 119 -1.45 2.86 15.29
N THR A 120 -2.21 3.33 16.28
CA THR A 120 -1.77 4.35 17.22
C THR A 120 -0.72 3.81 18.19
N GLN A 121 -0.84 2.55 18.62
CA GLN A 121 0.17 1.93 19.48
C GLN A 121 1.52 1.79 18.79
N VAL A 122 1.54 1.40 17.51
CA VAL A 122 2.77 1.35 16.71
C VAL A 122 3.33 2.76 16.50
N TYR A 123 2.48 3.76 16.26
CA TYR A 123 2.91 5.15 16.14
C TYR A 123 3.57 5.68 17.43
N GLU A 124 2.97 5.43 18.59
CA GLU A 124 3.52 5.85 19.88
C GLU A 124 4.86 5.14 20.17
N HIS A 125 4.98 3.86 19.83
CA HIS A 125 6.26 3.15 19.88
C HIS A 125 7.30 3.79 18.97
N PHE A 126 6.96 4.07 17.72
CA PHE A 126 7.83 4.72 16.75
C PHE A 126 8.35 6.06 17.28
N ARG A 127 7.48 6.91 17.82
CA ARG A 127 7.87 8.19 18.45
C ARG A 127 8.81 7.99 19.63
N ALA A 128 8.51 7.03 20.50
CA ALA A 128 9.29 6.76 21.70
C ALA A 128 10.70 6.23 21.40
N HIS A 129 10.91 5.59 20.25
CA HIS A 129 12.17 4.95 19.87
C HIS A 129 12.96 5.71 18.80
N GLY A 130 12.81 7.05 18.73
CA GLY A 130 13.63 7.91 17.87
C GLY A 130 13.04 8.17 16.47
N GLY A 131 11.83 7.68 16.20
CA GLY A 131 11.10 7.94 14.97
C GLY A 131 11.91 7.55 13.73
N ALA A 132 12.13 8.52 12.84
CA ALA A 132 12.88 8.33 11.59
C ALA A 132 14.39 8.15 11.78
N LEU A 133 14.92 8.44 12.98
CA LEU A 133 16.33 8.28 13.35
C LEU A 133 16.48 7.40 14.60
N PRO A 134 16.02 6.15 14.55
CA PRO A 134 16.00 5.28 15.72
C PRO A 134 17.38 4.69 16.04
N ASP A 135 17.50 4.01 17.17
CA ASP A 135 18.69 3.21 17.47
C ASP A 135 18.85 2.03 16.49
N VAL A 136 20.01 1.36 16.52
CA VAL A 136 20.34 0.29 15.56
C VAL A 136 19.31 -0.84 15.57
N ARG A 137 18.77 -1.23 16.73
CA ARG A 137 17.87 -2.37 16.83
C ARG A 137 16.51 -2.04 16.22
N GLU A 138 15.97 -0.88 16.60
CA GLU A 138 14.72 -0.37 16.06
C GLU A 138 14.87 -0.03 14.56
N ALA A 139 15.99 0.54 14.13
CA ALA A 139 16.29 0.79 12.71
C ALA A 139 16.23 -0.49 11.88
N LEU A 140 16.88 -1.57 12.34
CA LEU A 140 16.83 -2.87 11.67
C LEU A 140 15.40 -3.43 11.65
N GLY A 141 14.65 -3.30 12.75
CA GLY A 141 13.26 -3.73 12.82
C GLY A 141 12.36 -3.00 11.81
N GLN A 142 12.46 -1.68 11.74
CA GLN A 142 11.70 -0.85 10.79
C GLN A 142 12.07 -1.17 9.34
N ARG A 143 13.35 -1.38 9.02
CA ARG A 143 13.80 -1.71 7.65
C ARG A 143 13.38 -3.10 7.20
N LEU A 144 13.44 -4.08 8.11
CA LEU A 144 12.90 -5.41 7.84
C LEU A 144 11.39 -5.33 7.61
N HIS A 145 10.66 -4.56 8.43
CA HIS A 145 9.23 -4.37 8.26
C HIS A 145 8.92 -3.78 6.88
N ASP A 146 9.55 -2.66 6.52
CA ASP A 146 9.34 -1.99 5.24
C ASP A 146 9.64 -2.92 4.06
N HIS A 147 10.70 -3.72 4.15
CA HIS A 147 11.00 -4.75 3.13
C HIS A 147 9.91 -5.82 3.04
N GLY A 148 9.37 -6.29 4.17
CA GLY A 148 8.24 -7.23 4.16
C GLY A 148 6.98 -6.63 3.53
N VAL A 149 6.73 -5.32 3.74
CA VAL A 149 5.63 -4.61 3.07
C VAL A 149 5.86 -4.54 1.55
N ASP A 150 7.09 -4.31 1.08
CA ASP A 150 7.41 -4.33 -0.36
C ASP A 150 7.07 -5.68 -0.99
N ASN A 151 7.46 -6.79 -0.35
CA ASN A 151 7.15 -8.13 -0.85
C ASN A 151 5.64 -8.40 -0.84
N ALA A 152 4.97 -8.10 0.28
CA ALA A 152 3.52 -8.25 0.39
C ALA A 152 2.75 -7.39 -0.62
N LEU A 153 3.28 -6.22 -0.98
CA LEU A 153 2.71 -5.34 -1.99
C LEU A 153 2.86 -5.91 -3.40
N ALA A 154 4.04 -6.43 -3.72
CA ALA A 154 4.28 -7.11 -4.99
C ALA A 154 3.33 -8.31 -5.14
N ASP A 155 3.19 -9.14 -4.10
CA ASP A 155 2.26 -10.26 -4.07
C ASP A 155 0.80 -9.83 -4.26
N ALA A 156 0.35 -8.85 -3.47
CA ALA A 156 -1.03 -8.38 -3.50
C ALA A 156 -1.43 -7.84 -4.88
N THR A 157 -0.50 -7.18 -5.57
CA THR A 157 -0.76 -6.54 -6.87
C THR A 157 -0.49 -7.46 -8.07
N ARG A 158 0.28 -8.55 -7.90
CA ARG A 158 0.70 -9.47 -8.98
C ARG A 158 -0.45 -9.92 -9.87
N ALA A 159 -1.52 -10.48 -9.27
CA ALA A 159 -2.66 -11.01 -10.03
C ALA A 159 -3.42 -9.91 -10.79
N TRP A 160 -3.57 -8.74 -10.18
CA TRP A 160 -4.21 -7.59 -10.81
C TRP A 160 -3.41 -7.11 -12.02
N LEU A 161 -2.10 -6.90 -11.84
CA LEU A 161 -1.19 -6.43 -12.88
C LEU A 161 -1.06 -7.43 -14.03
N ALA A 162 -1.06 -8.74 -13.75
CA ALA A 162 -1.08 -9.78 -14.77
C ALA A 162 -2.36 -9.75 -15.62
N THR A 163 -3.49 -9.34 -15.03
CA THR A 163 -4.80 -9.33 -15.71
C THR A 163 -5.07 -8.03 -16.45
N HIS A 164 -4.81 -6.87 -15.81
CA HIS A 164 -5.20 -5.55 -16.32
C HIS A 164 -4.00 -4.72 -16.81
N GLY A 165 -2.77 -5.19 -16.61
CA GLY A 165 -1.53 -4.49 -16.94
C GLY A 165 -1.19 -3.35 -15.98
N PRO A 166 0.05 -2.82 -16.00
CA PRO A 166 0.49 -1.73 -15.14
C PRO A 166 -0.27 -0.42 -15.38
N GLN A 167 -0.72 -0.18 -16.63
CA GLN A 167 -1.50 1.01 -17.01
C GLN A 167 -2.90 1.06 -16.37
N SER A 168 -3.32 0.01 -15.67
CA SER A 168 -4.58 0.01 -14.91
C SER A 168 -4.47 0.76 -13.57
N VAL A 169 -3.27 1.08 -13.09
CA VAL A 169 -3.07 1.65 -11.76
C VAL A 169 -3.06 3.17 -11.83
N VAL A 170 -3.96 3.83 -11.09
CA VAL A 170 -4.10 5.29 -11.06
C VAL A 170 -3.81 5.82 -9.66
N GLY A 171 -2.85 6.74 -9.57
CA GLY A 171 -2.52 7.43 -8.32
C GLY A 171 -3.42 8.64 -8.11
N ILE A 172 -3.93 8.86 -6.89
CA ILE A 172 -4.66 10.07 -6.52
C ILE A 172 -3.96 10.75 -5.35
N MET A 173 -3.48 11.95 -5.61
CA MET A 173 -2.73 12.82 -4.71
C MET A 173 -3.55 14.05 -4.36
N GLY A 174 -3.37 14.57 -3.15
CA GLY A 174 -4.04 15.79 -2.72
C GLY A 174 -3.88 16.10 -1.25
N GLY A 175 -4.35 17.28 -0.83
CA GLY A 175 -4.22 17.73 0.55
C GLY A 175 -4.98 16.87 1.56
N HIS A 176 -4.31 16.56 2.67
CA HIS A 176 -4.86 15.89 3.87
C HIS A 176 -5.92 16.74 4.60
N ALA A 177 -5.92 18.07 4.39
CA ALA A 177 -6.77 19.04 5.10
C ALA A 177 -8.13 19.32 4.42
N VAL A 178 -8.54 18.51 3.43
CA VAL A 178 -9.85 18.66 2.78
C VAL A 178 -10.96 18.12 3.70
N PRO A 179 -11.95 18.93 4.12
CA PRO A 179 -12.97 18.46 5.05
C PRO A 179 -13.92 17.44 4.40
N ARG A 180 -14.33 16.42 5.17
CA ARG A 180 -15.41 15.49 4.77
C ARG A 180 -16.69 16.26 4.45
N GLY A 181 -17.41 15.81 3.41
CA GLY A 181 -18.65 16.45 2.95
C GLY A 181 -18.48 17.67 2.05
N SER A 182 -17.27 18.25 1.97
CA SER A 182 -16.98 19.38 1.08
C SER A 182 -17.06 19.00 -0.40
N ALA A 183 -17.21 19.99 -1.28
CA ALA A 183 -17.24 19.76 -2.73
C ALA A 183 -15.96 19.07 -3.26
N PRO A 184 -14.73 19.46 -2.87
CA PRO A 184 -13.52 18.73 -3.26
C PRO A 184 -13.48 17.29 -2.74
N TYR A 185 -14.01 17.03 -1.54
CA TYR A 185 -14.11 15.67 -1.00
C TYR A 185 -15.06 14.82 -1.86
N ARG A 186 -16.25 15.32 -2.17
CA ARG A 186 -17.21 14.62 -3.05
C ARG A 186 -16.62 14.36 -4.43
N MET A 187 -15.92 15.35 -4.99
CA MET A 187 -15.26 15.24 -6.29
C MET A 187 -14.26 14.07 -6.31
N ALA A 188 -13.39 13.99 -5.30
CA ALA A 188 -12.42 12.90 -5.16
C ALA A 188 -13.10 11.54 -4.93
N ALA A 189 -14.19 11.50 -4.17
CA ALA A 189 -14.96 10.27 -3.95
C ALA A 189 -15.65 9.77 -5.21
N VAL A 190 -16.29 10.65 -6.00
CA VAL A 190 -16.88 10.29 -7.29
C VAL A 190 -15.81 9.81 -8.26
N LEU A 191 -14.65 10.47 -8.29
CA LEU A 191 -13.52 10.05 -9.13
C LEU A 191 -13.05 8.63 -8.78
N GLY A 192 -12.84 8.33 -7.49
CA GLY A 192 -12.46 6.98 -7.04
C GLY A 192 -13.52 5.93 -7.37
N TRP A 193 -14.80 6.30 -7.25
CA TRP A 193 -15.95 5.45 -7.58
C TRP A 193 -15.99 5.11 -9.08
N GLU A 194 -15.84 6.08 -9.97
CA GLU A 194 -15.83 5.85 -11.43
C GLU A 194 -14.61 5.06 -11.89
N LEU A 195 -13.41 5.38 -11.36
CA LEU A 195 -12.17 4.69 -11.73
C LEU A 195 -12.20 3.21 -11.36
N ALA A 196 -12.65 2.88 -10.14
CA ALA A 196 -12.76 1.48 -9.71
C ALA A 196 -13.76 0.68 -10.56
N ARG A 197 -14.85 1.32 -11.02
CA ARG A 197 -15.83 0.73 -11.96
C ARG A 197 -15.30 0.59 -13.38
N ALA A 198 -14.29 1.38 -13.74
CA ALA A 198 -13.59 1.32 -15.02
C ALA A 198 -12.31 0.46 -14.96
N ASP A 199 -12.25 -0.49 -14.01
CA ASP A 199 -11.17 -1.46 -13.85
C ASP A 199 -9.81 -0.79 -13.62
N ARG A 200 -9.82 0.32 -12.87
CA ARG A 200 -8.60 1.00 -12.42
C ARG A 200 -8.34 0.74 -10.94
N LEU A 201 -7.12 0.32 -10.62
CA LEU A 201 -6.68 0.21 -9.23
C LEU A 201 -6.37 1.61 -8.73
N VAL A 202 -7.21 2.10 -7.82
CA VAL A 202 -7.00 3.39 -7.13
C VAL A 202 -5.92 3.24 -6.07
N VAL A 203 -4.86 4.04 -6.16
CA VAL A 203 -3.76 4.09 -5.19
C VAL A 203 -3.68 5.50 -4.59
N THR A 204 -3.60 5.59 -3.26
CA THR A 204 -3.47 6.88 -2.57
C THR A 204 -2.36 6.85 -1.51
N GLY A 205 -2.00 8.02 -1.00
CA GLY A 205 -1.08 8.13 0.13
C GLY A 205 -1.66 7.71 1.49
N GLY A 206 -2.91 7.28 1.57
CA GLY A 206 -3.46 6.63 2.75
C GLY A 206 -3.90 7.52 3.91
N GLY A 207 -3.79 8.85 3.81
CA GLY A 207 -4.21 9.80 4.85
C GLY A 207 -5.67 10.29 4.71
N PRO A 208 -6.07 11.30 5.50
CA PRO A 208 -7.39 11.92 5.44
C PRO A 208 -7.59 12.79 4.17
N GLY A 209 -8.76 13.40 4.04
CA GLY A 209 -9.07 14.34 2.95
C GLY A 209 -9.24 13.65 1.59
N VAL A 210 -8.54 14.15 0.57
CA VAL A 210 -8.66 13.65 -0.83
C VAL A 210 -8.33 12.15 -0.93
N MET A 211 -7.31 11.72 -0.21
CA MET A 211 -6.86 10.32 -0.21
C MET A 211 -7.93 9.39 0.35
N GLU A 212 -8.50 9.74 1.51
CA GLU A 212 -9.63 9.02 2.10
C GLU A 212 -10.85 9.01 1.17
N ALA A 213 -11.20 10.15 0.60
CA ALA A 213 -12.35 10.27 -0.31
C ALA A 213 -12.22 9.35 -1.52
N ALA A 214 -11.04 9.33 -2.17
CA ALA A 214 -10.78 8.47 -3.31
C ALA A 214 -10.91 6.97 -2.96
N ASN A 215 -10.34 6.53 -1.83
CA ASN A 215 -10.52 5.15 -1.38
C ASN A 215 -11.96 4.85 -0.97
N LEU A 216 -12.71 5.80 -0.38
CA LEU A 216 -14.14 5.67 -0.09
C LEU A 216 -14.96 5.44 -1.36
N GLY A 217 -14.69 6.24 -2.40
CA GLY A 217 -15.30 6.09 -3.71
C GLY A 217 -15.10 4.68 -4.27
N ALA A 218 -13.83 4.22 -4.28
CA ALA A 218 -13.49 2.87 -4.69
C ALA A 218 -14.13 1.80 -3.80
N HIS A 219 -14.26 2.03 -2.49
CA HIS A 219 -14.88 1.10 -1.54
C HIS A 219 -16.37 0.87 -1.87
N LEU A 220 -17.05 1.93 -2.33
CA LEU A 220 -18.46 1.90 -2.67
C LEU A 220 -18.72 1.75 -4.18
N ALA A 221 -17.71 1.39 -4.97
CA ALA A 221 -17.80 1.28 -6.43
C ALA A 221 -18.91 0.34 -6.94
N LEU A 222 -19.23 -0.69 -6.15
CA LEU A 222 -20.30 -1.66 -6.46
C LEU A 222 -21.68 -1.24 -5.93
N ARG A 223 -21.77 -0.12 -5.23
CA ARG A 223 -23.00 0.45 -4.70
C ARG A 223 -23.54 1.55 -5.62
N PRO A 224 -24.86 1.82 -5.60
CA PRO A 224 -25.43 2.98 -6.26
C PRO A 224 -24.80 4.29 -5.76
N VAL A 225 -24.82 5.32 -6.60
CA VAL A 225 -24.23 6.63 -6.26
C VAL A 225 -24.92 7.28 -5.05
N GLU A 226 -26.20 6.96 -4.82
CA GLU A 226 -26.97 7.43 -3.68
C GLU A 226 -26.40 6.93 -2.34
N ASP A 227 -25.85 5.72 -2.31
CA ASP A 227 -25.17 5.18 -1.13
C ASP A 227 -23.84 5.91 -0.88
N LEU A 228 -23.14 6.32 -1.94
CA LEU A 228 -21.93 7.13 -1.82
C LEU A 228 -22.26 8.51 -1.22
N ASP A 229 -23.30 9.18 -1.73
CA ASP A 229 -23.74 10.46 -1.19
C ASP A 229 -24.15 10.36 0.28
N ALA A 230 -24.91 9.33 0.64
CA ALA A 230 -25.33 9.09 2.02
C ALA A 230 -24.14 8.76 2.96
N ALA A 231 -23.15 8.02 2.48
CA ALA A 231 -21.91 7.76 3.22
C ALA A 231 -21.11 9.04 3.45
N ILE A 232 -21.00 9.90 2.44
CA ILE A 232 -20.31 11.20 2.55
C ILE A 232 -21.06 12.14 3.52
N ASP A 233 -22.39 12.17 3.48
CA ASP A 233 -23.22 12.94 4.41
C ASP A 233 -23.00 12.49 5.86
N LEU A 234 -22.89 11.18 6.10
CA LEU A 234 -22.56 10.64 7.41
C LEU A 234 -21.14 11.05 7.84
N LEU A 235 -20.16 10.96 6.95
CA LEU A 235 -18.77 11.40 7.21
C LEU A 235 -18.68 12.89 7.52
N ALA A 236 -19.51 13.72 6.89
CA ALA A 236 -19.55 15.16 7.11
C ALA A 236 -19.91 15.54 8.57
N THR A 237 -20.46 14.61 9.36
CA THR A 237 -20.70 14.82 10.80
C THR A 237 -19.41 14.85 11.62
N ALA A 238 -18.27 14.45 11.04
CA ALA A 238 -16.92 14.55 11.59
C ALA A 238 -15.98 15.09 10.50
N PRO A 239 -16.05 16.41 10.20
CA PRO A 239 -15.49 17.00 8.99
C PRO A 239 -13.95 16.96 8.93
N ASP A 240 -13.28 16.94 10.07
CA ASP A 240 -11.82 16.93 10.20
C ASP A 240 -11.40 16.00 11.35
N PHE A 241 -10.11 15.68 11.40
CA PHE A 241 -9.54 14.73 12.35
C PHE A 241 -9.04 15.37 13.65
N THR A 242 -9.45 16.61 13.98
CA THR A 242 -9.07 17.22 15.27
C THR A 242 -9.63 16.45 16.47
N ASP A 243 -10.77 15.79 16.28
CA ASP A 243 -11.33 14.78 17.18
C ASP A 243 -11.15 13.39 16.54
N HIS A 244 -10.02 12.75 16.83
CA HIS A 244 -9.67 11.46 16.24
C HIS A 244 -10.66 10.34 16.57
N ASP A 245 -11.22 10.33 17.79
CA ASP A 245 -12.19 9.33 18.22
C ASP A 245 -13.45 9.44 17.37
N ARG A 246 -14.02 10.65 17.26
CA ARG A 246 -15.21 10.87 16.43
C ARG A 246 -14.93 10.63 14.95
N TYR A 247 -13.79 11.10 14.45
CA TYR A 247 -13.39 10.94 13.06
C TYR A 247 -13.32 9.46 12.65
N THR A 248 -12.69 8.64 13.49
CA THR A 248 -12.55 7.20 13.28
C THR A 248 -13.87 6.46 13.48
N ALA A 249 -14.63 6.79 14.53
CA ALA A 249 -15.93 6.15 14.80
C ALA A 249 -16.91 6.29 13.63
N VAL A 250 -16.98 7.48 13.02
CA VAL A 250 -17.85 7.71 11.86
C VAL A 250 -17.39 6.92 10.63
N ALA A 251 -16.08 6.79 10.40
CA ALA A 251 -15.55 5.96 9.31
C ALA A 251 -15.89 4.48 9.50
N LEU A 252 -15.69 3.95 10.72
CA LEU A 252 -16.08 2.59 11.06
C LEU A 252 -17.59 2.36 10.91
N ARG A 253 -18.41 3.35 11.28
CA ARG A 253 -19.86 3.27 11.08
C ARG A 253 -20.25 3.21 9.60
N VAL A 254 -19.58 3.97 8.72
CA VAL A 254 -19.79 3.86 7.28
C VAL A 254 -19.43 2.46 6.79
N ARG A 255 -18.30 1.89 7.23
CA ARG A 255 -17.93 0.51 6.88
C ARG A 255 -18.96 -0.51 7.36
N GLU A 256 -19.51 -0.33 8.56
CA GLU A 256 -20.56 -1.22 9.08
C GLU A 256 -21.85 -1.16 8.26
N LEU A 257 -22.25 0.02 7.81
CA LEU A 257 -23.49 0.24 7.04
C LEU A 257 -23.36 -0.15 5.56
N TYR A 258 -22.21 0.14 4.96
CA TYR A 258 -22.03 0.07 3.51
C TYR A 258 -20.96 -0.91 3.05
N GLY A 259 -20.11 -1.38 3.96
CA GLY A 259 -19.10 -2.39 3.68
C GLY A 259 -19.72 -3.72 3.29
N ARG A 260 -18.91 -4.58 2.63
CA ARG A 260 -19.34 -5.94 2.33
C ARG A 260 -19.50 -6.70 3.64
N PRO A 261 -20.52 -7.58 3.78
CA PRO A 261 -20.59 -8.48 4.91
C PRO A 261 -19.33 -9.38 4.90
N VAL A 262 -18.40 -9.08 5.80
CA VAL A 262 -17.29 -9.97 6.11
C VAL A 262 -17.89 -11.15 6.86
N ALA A 263 -17.73 -12.36 6.34
CA ALA A 263 -17.97 -13.55 7.15
C ALA A 263 -16.88 -13.59 8.23
N LEU A 264 -17.16 -13.04 9.41
CA LEU A 264 -16.22 -13.04 10.53
C LEU A 264 -16.04 -14.48 11.04
N PRO A 265 -14.79 -15.01 11.12
CA PRO A 265 -14.51 -16.11 12.03
C PRO A 265 -14.75 -15.63 13.46
N ARG A 266 -15.40 -16.47 14.27
CA ARG A 266 -15.70 -16.19 15.68
C ARG A 266 -14.40 -15.97 16.48
N PRO A 267 -14.35 -15.01 17.43
CA PRO A 267 -13.17 -14.81 18.25
C PRO A 267 -13.05 -15.92 19.29
N GLU A 268 -11.99 -16.72 19.21
CA GLU A 268 -11.43 -17.42 20.38
C GLU A 268 -10.44 -16.49 21.09
N ALA A 269 -10.37 -16.60 22.42
CA ALA A 269 -9.79 -15.63 23.34
C ALA A 269 -8.34 -15.22 23.03
N ALA A 270 -8.07 -13.92 23.25
CA ALA A 270 -6.84 -13.21 22.94
C ALA A 270 -5.55 -13.80 23.58
N ASP A 271 -4.57 -14.08 22.73
CA ASP A 271 -3.14 -14.16 23.06
C ASP A 271 -2.41 -13.06 22.24
N PRO A 272 -1.67 -12.11 22.86
CA PRO A 272 -1.01 -10.99 22.18
C PRO A 272 0.06 -11.37 21.13
N GLY A 273 0.30 -12.66 20.89
CA GLY A 273 1.18 -13.19 19.84
C GLY A 273 0.47 -13.86 18.65
N SER A 274 -0.86 -13.77 18.55
CA SER A 274 -1.68 -14.62 17.67
C SER A 274 -2.28 -13.96 16.42
N VAL A 275 -1.71 -12.85 15.92
CA VAL A 275 -2.06 -12.28 14.60
C VAL A 275 -1.44 -13.14 13.48
N SER A 276 -1.87 -14.40 13.33
CA SER A 276 -1.45 -15.32 12.27
C SER A 276 -2.32 -16.58 12.31
N ARG A 277 -3.60 -16.45 11.97
CA ARG A 277 -4.52 -17.58 11.76
C ARG A 277 -5.58 -17.31 10.68
N ALA A 278 -5.21 -16.57 9.63
CA ALA A 278 -5.89 -16.70 8.34
C ALA A 278 -5.00 -17.57 7.46
N ASP A 279 -5.54 -18.69 7.00
CA ASP A 279 -4.84 -19.67 6.20
C ASP A 279 -4.19 -19.03 4.99
N SER A 280 -2.89 -19.28 4.84
CA SER A 280 -2.09 -18.94 3.66
C SER A 280 -2.60 -19.67 2.39
N ALA A 281 -3.62 -20.53 2.51
CA ALA A 281 -4.30 -21.19 1.41
C ALA A 281 -5.62 -20.47 0.99
N GLU A 282 -6.34 -19.81 1.89
CA GLU A 282 -7.58 -19.08 1.54
C GLU A 282 -7.29 -17.69 0.96
N LEU A 283 -6.19 -17.04 1.36
CA LEU A 283 -5.75 -15.75 0.78
C LEU A 283 -4.83 -15.89 -0.45
N ALA A 284 -4.30 -17.09 -0.71
CA ALA A 284 -3.55 -17.39 -1.95
C ALA A 284 -4.48 -17.57 -3.17
N GLY A 285 -5.78 -17.69 -2.94
CA GLY A 285 -6.80 -17.75 -3.99
C GLY A 285 -7.23 -16.37 -4.47
N GLY A 286 -6.38 -15.67 -5.21
CA GLY A 286 -6.75 -14.67 -6.24
C GLY A 286 -7.95 -13.75 -6.02
N ASP A 287 -8.24 -13.32 -4.79
CA ASP A 287 -9.38 -12.44 -4.53
C ASP A 287 -8.98 -10.99 -4.79
N VAL A 288 -8.87 -10.62 -6.07
CA VAL A 288 -8.64 -9.24 -6.55
C VAL A 288 -9.82 -8.30 -6.25
N ASP A 289 -10.84 -8.79 -5.56
CA ASP A 289 -12.03 -8.04 -5.18
C ASP A 289 -11.69 -6.83 -4.30
N TRP A 290 -10.64 -6.90 -3.48
CA TRP A 290 -10.17 -5.76 -2.69
C TRP A 290 -9.72 -4.57 -3.57
N ALA A 291 -9.17 -4.84 -4.76
CA ALA A 291 -8.70 -3.80 -5.68
C ALA A 291 -9.87 -2.95 -6.20
N ARG A 292 -11.03 -3.57 -6.37
CA ARG A 292 -12.30 -2.93 -6.78
C ARG A 292 -13.14 -2.44 -5.60
N ALA A 293 -12.80 -2.86 -4.38
CA ALA A 293 -13.50 -2.57 -3.14
C ALA A 293 -12.60 -1.78 -2.17
N GLY A 294 -12.13 -0.62 -2.62
CA GLY A 294 -11.35 0.33 -1.82
C GLY A 294 -9.96 0.63 -2.38
N GLY A 295 -9.41 -0.26 -3.20
CA GLY A 295 -8.09 -0.07 -3.79
C GLY A 295 -6.96 -0.16 -2.75
N LEU A 296 -5.85 0.53 -3.01
CA LEU A 296 -4.64 0.51 -2.20
C LEU A 296 -4.40 1.86 -1.53
N ALA A 297 -4.03 1.83 -0.25
CA ALA A 297 -3.49 2.98 0.47
C ALA A 297 -2.04 2.70 0.86
N ILE A 298 -1.18 3.71 0.75
CA ILE A 298 0.24 3.61 1.12
C ILE A 298 0.59 4.71 2.14
N PRO A 299 0.17 4.60 3.41
CA PRO A 299 0.48 5.58 4.47
C PRO A 299 1.85 5.33 5.13
N THR A 300 2.20 6.19 6.09
CA THR A 300 3.40 6.01 6.93
C THR A 300 3.14 6.36 8.39
N TRP A 301 3.86 5.71 9.30
CA TRP A 301 3.91 6.12 10.71
C TRP A 301 4.70 7.42 10.95
N LEU A 302 5.48 7.92 9.98
CA LEU A 302 6.06 9.27 10.08
C LEU A 302 4.98 10.33 10.31
N TYR A 303 3.84 10.15 9.62
CA TYR A 303 2.64 10.97 9.75
C TYR A 303 1.56 10.29 10.59
N GLY A 304 1.91 9.39 11.54
CA GLY A 304 0.91 8.62 12.30
C GLY A 304 0.00 9.42 13.24
N HIS A 305 0.19 10.75 13.32
CA HIS A 305 -0.78 11.65 13.94
C HIS A 305 -1.95 11.97 13.01
N GLU A 306 -1.84 11.70 11.72
CA GLU A 306 -2.95 11.68 10.77
C GLU A 306 -3.51 10.24 10.76
N PRO A 307 -4.83 10.05 10.99
CA PRO A 307 -5.42 8.72 10.96
C PRO A 307 -5.28 8.11 9.57
N ALA A 308 -4.85 6.85 9.49
CA ALA A 308 -4.90 6.10 8.24
C ALA A 308 -6.35 5.99 7.77
N ASN A 309 -6.59 6.19 6.46
CA ASN A 309 -7.92 6.01 5.93
C ASN A 309 -8.34 4.55 6.03
N LEU A 310 -9.59 4.34 6.44
CA LEU A 310 -10.14 3.01 6.69
C LEU A 310 -10.96 2.50 5.51
N PHE A 311 -10.91 3.12 4.33
CA PHE A 311 -11.72 2.71 3.17
C PHE A 311 -10.93 1.93 2.12
N ALA A 312 -9.60 1.94 2.19
CA ALA A 312 -8.77 1.10 1.33
C ALA A 312 -9.05 -0.40 1.52
N GLY A 313 -8.95 -1.16 0.44
CA GLY A 313 -9.09 -2.63 0.48
C GLY A 313 -7.84 -3.29 1.06
N ARG A 314 -6.66 -2.72 0.81
CA ARG A 314 -5.37 -3.09 1.38
C ARG A 314 -4.53 -1.86 1.70
N ILE A 315 -3.66 -1.97 2.69
CA ILE A 315 -2.85 -0.87 3.21
C ILE A 315 -1.38 -1.31 3.32
N ALA A 316 -0.51 -0.67 2.53
CA ALA A 316 0.93 -0.81 2.60
C ALA A 316 1.50 0.30 3.49
N LYS A 317 1.51 0.08 4.81
CA LYS A 317 1.93 1.11 5.78
C LYS A 317 3.43 1.02 6.04
N TYR A 318 4.18 2.09 5.81
CA TYR A 318 5.65 2.11 5.93
C TYR A 318 6.15 2.93 7.13
N PHE A 319 7.34 2.62 7.64
CA PHE A 319 8.09 3.54 8.50
C PHE A 319 8.82 4.61 7.67
N SER A 320 9.42 4.22 6.54
CA SER A 320 10.12 5.14 5.65
C SER A 320 9.17 5.91 4.73
N ASN A 321 9.04 7.22 4.96
CA ASN A 321 8.27 8.09 4.05
C ASN A 321 8.89 8.18 2.65
N ALA A 322 10.22 8.09 2.53
CA ALA A 322 10.87 8.15 1.22
C ALA A 322 10.53 6.94 0.35
N ILE A 323 10.47 5.74 0.96
CA ILE A 323 10.04 4.52 0.26
C ILE A 323 8.56 4.64 -0.10
N ARG A 324 7.72 5.05 0.86
CA ARG A 324 6.29 5.29 0.65
C ARG A 324 6.02 6.18 -0.58
N GLU A 325 6.64 7.35 -0.65
CA GLU A 325 6.46 8.30 -1.76
C GLU A 325 6.90 7.70 -3.10
N ASP A 326 8.08 7.07 -3.14
CA ASP A 326 8.59 6.45 -4.37
C ASP A 326 7.67 5.32 -4.87
N THR A 327 7.17 4.49 -3.95
CA THR A 327 6.31 3.35 -4.24
C THR A 327 4.98 3.76 -4.85
N ILE A 328 4.30 4.78 -4.31
CA ILE A 328 3.03 5.26 -4.88
C ILE A 328 3.25 5.70 -6.33
N LEU A 329 4.28 6.51 -6.56
CA LEU A 329 4.59 7.02 -7.89
C LEU A 329 4.97 5.89 -8.85
N ARG A 330 5.80 4.94 -8.41
CA ARG A 330 6.21 3.77 -9.20
C ARG A 330 5.00 2.94 -9.64
N LEU A 331 4.03 2.72 -8.76
CA LEU A 331 2.83 1.94 -9.07
C LEU A 331 1.88 2.66 -10.02
N ALA A 332 1.71 3.98 -9.92
CA ALA A 332 0.73 4.77 -10.67
C ALA A 332 1.10 4.98 -12.15
N ARG A 333 1.18 3.89 -12.92
CA ARG A 333 1.59 3.92 -14.33
C ARG A 333 0.46 4.35 -15.27
N GLY A 334 -0.81 4.12 -14.91
CA GLY A 334 -1.99 4.51 -15.71
C GLY A 334 -2.32 5.99 -15.69
N GLY A 335 -1.67 6.77 -14.82
CA GLY A 335 -1.87 8.20 -14.67
C GLY A 335 -1.94 8.60 -13.20
N ILE A 336 -1.79 9.90 -12.97
CA ILE A 336 -1.77 10.49 -11.64
C ILE A 336 -2.69 11.70 -11.62
N VAL A 337 -3.57 11.74 -10.62
CA VAL A 337 -4.46 12.86 -10.36
C VAL A 337 -3.89 13.69 -9.21
N PHE A 338 -3.83 15.00 -9.40
CA PHE A 338 -3.38 15.97 -8.41
C PHE A 338 -4.53 16.94 -8.09
N ALA A 339 -5.18 16.73 -6.95
CA ALA A 339 -6.08 17.72 -6.37
C ALA A 339 -5.28 18.86 -5.70
N PRO A 340 -5.88 20.03 -5.44
CA PRO A 340 -5.20 21.13 -4.77
C PRO A 340 -4.50 20.70 -3.48
N GLY A 341 -3.23 21.08 -3.36
CA GLY A 341 -2.36 20.68 -2.28
C GLY A 341 -1.14 21.58 -2.19
N ARG A 342 -0.49 21.59 -1.03
CA ARG A 342 0.67 22.47 -0.77
C ARG A 342 1.99 21.72 -1.02
N ALA A 343 2.99 21.92 -0.17
CA ALA A 343 4.36 21.46 -0.40
C ALA A 343 4.48 19.97 -0.74
N GLY A 344 3.78 19.08 -0.02
CA GLY A 344 3.83 17.63 -0.28
C GLY A 344 3.33 17.26 -1.68
N THR A 345 2.14 17.74 -2.07
CA THR A 345 1.59 17.48 -3.40
C THR A 345 2.45 18.06 -4.52
N VAL A 346 3.03 19.25 -4.32
CA VAL A 346 3.98 19.83 -5.29
C VAL A 346 5.25 18.99 -5.42
N GLN A 347 5.77 18.45 -4.31
CA GLN A 347 6.91 17.54 -4.34
C GLN A 347 6.58 16.27 -5.16
N GLU A 348 5.42 15.66 -4.92
CA GLU A 348 4.94 14.48 -5.65
C GLU A 348 4.83 14.75 -7.16
N VAL A 349 4.31 15.92 -7.56
CA VAL A 349 4.22 16.35 -8.97
C VAL A 349 5.60 16.31 -9.65
N PHE A 350 6.63 16.90 -9.02
CA PHE A 350 7.96 16.99 -9.63
C PHE A 350 8.78 15.69 -9.51
N GLN A 351 8.56 14.89 -8.47
CA GLN A 351 9.11 13.53 -8.39
C GLN A 351 8.55 12.66 -9.53
N ALA A 352 7.23 12.70 -9.75
CA ALA A 352 6.56 11.98 -10.85
C ALA A 352 7.06 12.46 -12.21
N ALA A 353 7.09 13.78 -12.43
CA ALA A 353 7.52 14.37 -13.68
C ALA A 353 8.96 14.01 -14.03
N THR A 354 9.84 13.92 -13.02
CA THR A 354 11.24 13.47 -13.20
C THR A 354 11.30 12.02 -13.68
N LYS A 355 10.57 11.10 -13.01
CA LYS A 355 10.46 9.69 -13.43
C LYS A 355 9.90 9.56 -14.85
N THR A 356 8.92 10.38 -15.20
CA THR A 356 8.29 10.38 -16.53
C THR A 356 9.23 10.93 -17.60
N TYR A 357 9.89 12.05 -17.32
CA TYR A 357 10.87 12.66 -18.21
C TYR A 357 11.97 11.66 -18.59
N TYR A 358 12.50 10.92 -17.61
CA TYR A 358 13.56 9.93 -17.82
C TYR A 358 13.03 8.52 -18.13
N GLY A 359 11.72 8.30 -18.23
CA GLY A 359 11.15 6.95 -18.44
C GLY A 359 11.61 5.93 -17.39
N THR A 360 11.91 6.37 -16.17
CA THR A 360 12.57 5.57 -15.12
C THR A 360 11.79 4.33 -14.73
N ASP A 361 10.45 4.40 -14.75
CA ASP A 361 9.57 3.29 -14.39
C ASP A 361 8.69 2.89 -15.60
N GLY A 362 9.24 3.03 -16.82
CA GLY A 362 8.52 2.83 -18.07
C GLY A 362 7.53 3.97 -18.40
N ALA A 363 6.64 3.70 -19.36
CA ALA A 363 5.65 4.68 -19.81
C ALA A 363 4.68 5.08 -18.68
N SER A 364 4.52 6.39 -18.50
CA SER A 364 3.54 6.98 -17.58
C SER A 364 2.32 7.44 -18.35
N GLY A 365 1.14 7.24 -17.76
CA GLY A 365 -0.11 7.80 -18.23
C GLY A 365 -0.25 9.29 -17.93
N ALA A 366 -1.48 9.78 -18.05
CA ALA A 366 -1.82 11.21 -17.96
C ALA A 366 -1.59 11.81 -16.57
N TYR A 367 -1.20 13.09 -16.56
CA TYR A 367 -1.18 13.96 -15.39
C TYR A 367 -2.46 14.79 -15.40
N VAL A 368 -3.35 14.52 -14.45
CA VAL A 368 -4.63 15.22 -14.36
C VAL A 368 -4.64 16.12 -13.14
N PHE A 369 -4.76 17.42 -13.35
CA PHE A 369 -4.81 18.43 -12.30
C PHE A 369 -6.26 18.89 -12.12
N LEU A 370 -6.81 18.67 -10.92
CA LEU A 370 -8.15 19.13 -10.56
C LEU A 370 -8.09 20.55 -10.00
N ASP A 371 -9.07 21.39 -10.32
CA ASP A 371 -9.11 22.84 -10.05
C ASP A 371 -8.16 23.63 -10.97
N ARG A 372 -8.68 23.99 -12.15
CA ARG A 372 -7.94 24.73 -13.16
C ARG A 372 -7.46 26.08 -12.62
N ALA A 373 -8.27 26.77 -11.83
CA ALA A 373 -7.93 28.08 -11.31
C ALA A 373 -6.70 28.00 -10.38
N TYR A 374 -6.69 27.02 -9.47
CA TYR A 374 -5.57 26.77 -8.57
C TYR A 374 -4.26 26.51 -9.32
N TRP A 375 -4.27 25.56 -10.26
CA TRP A 375 -3.09 25.14 -11.01
C TRP A 375 -2.67 26.07 -12.16
N THR A 376 -3.47 27.11 -12.45
CA THR A 376 -3.15 28.15 -13.44
C THR A 376 -2.68 29.45 -12.77
N HIS A 377 -3.30 29.84 -11.65
CA HIS A 377 -3.11 31.16 -11.06
C HIS A 377 -2.30 31.16 -9.75
N GLU A 378 -2.52 30.18 -8.87
CA GLU A 378 -1.78 30.09 -7.61
C GLU A 378 -0.43 29.39 -7.80
N LEU A 379 -0.46 28.19 -8.38
CA LEU A 379 0.72 27.36 -8.64
C LEU A 379 0.71 26.96 -10.13
N PRO A 380 1.25 27.81 -11.03
CA PRO A 380 1.13 27.65 -12.50
C PRO A 380 1.95 26.45 -13.01
N VAL A 381 1.41 25.25 -12.83
CA VAL A 381 2.14 23.99 -13.01
C VAL A 381 2.46 23.71 -14.48
N GLU A 382 1.54 24.06 -15.39
CA GLU A 382 1.71 23.83 -16.83
C GLU A 382 2.90 24.60 -17.42
N ALA A 383 3.17 25.80 -16.89
CA ALA A 383 4.27 26.64 -17.33
C ALA A 383 5.65 25.99 -17.09
N LEU A 384 5.72 25.06 -16.13
CA LEU A 384 6.92 24.28 -15.84
C LEU A 384 6.86 22.89 -16.48
N LEU A 385 5.74 22.18 -16.36
CA LEU A 385 5.65 20.79 -16.81
C LEU A 385 5.61 20.63 -18.33
N ARG A 386 4.87 21.47 -19.07
CA ARG A 386 4.76 21.28 -20.53
C ARG A 386 6.11 21.44 -21.24
N PRO A 387 6.92 22.48 -20.98
CA PRO A 387 8.25 22.58 -21.57
C PRO A 387 9.19 21.47 -21.11
N LEU A 388 9.12 21.08 -19.82
CA LEU A 388 9.94 20.01 -19.27
C LEU A 388 9.65 18.68 -19.97
N LEU A 389 8.38 18.26 -19.97
CA LEU A 389 7.97 16.98 -20.56
C LEU A 389 8.08 16.98 -22.10
N GLY A 390 7.93 18.13 -22.76
CA GLY A 390 8.17 18.25 -24.20
C GLY A 390 9.64 18.07 -24.60
N ALA A 391 10.57 18.25 -23.67
CA ALA A 391 12.00 18.02 -23.87
C ALA A 391 12.44 16.58 -23.50
N SER A 392 11.51 15.67 -23.19
CA SER A 392 11.86 14.32 -22.78
C SER A 392 12.63 13.57 -23.88
N PRO A 393 13.69 12.81 -23.52
CA PRO A 393 14.39 11.93 -24.45
C PRO A 393 13.51 10.80 -25.04
N PHE A 394 12.29 10.59 -24.52
CA PHE A 394 11.35 9.56 -24.98
C PHE A 394 10.26 10.08 -25.93
N GLY A 395 10.38 11.33 -26.35
CA GLY A 395 9.40 12.01 -27.21
C GLY A 395 8.72 13.17 -26.50
N ASP A 396 7.93 13.93 -27.25
CA ASP A 396 7.17 15.04 -26.68
C ASP A 396 6.01 14.51 -25.82
N LEU A 397 6.15 14.63 -24.49
CA LEU A 397 5.15 14.22 -23.52
C LEU A 397 4.32 15.40 -22.99
N SER A 398 4.44 16.59 -23.59
CA SER A 398 3.73 17.80 -23.12
C SER A 398 2.21 17.68 -23.19
N SER A 399 1.69 16.81 -24.06
CA SER A 399 0.26 16.52 -24.22
C SER A 399 -0.32 15.66 -23.10
N SER A 400 0.52 15.04 -22.26
CA SER A 400 0.09 14.23 -21.10
C SER A 400 -0.43 15.06 -19.92
N VAL A 401 -0.27 16.39 -19.97
CA VAL A 401 -0.70 17.31 -18.91
C VAL A 401 -2.11 17.82 -19.21
N HIS A 402 -3.04 17.55 -18.30
CA HIS A 402 -4.45 17.93 -18.39
C HIS A 402 -4.88 18.68 -17.13
N LEU A 403 -5.55 19.82 -17.30
CA LEU A 403 -6.22 20.53 -16.22
C LEU A 403 -7.72 20.42 -16.48
N THR A 404 -8.50 20.10 -15.44
CA THR A 404 -9.96 20.00 -15.55
C THR A 404 -10.65 20.32 -14.22
N ASP A 405 -11.90 20.75 -14.34
CA ASP A 405 -12.84 20.94 -13.23
C ASP A 405 -13.97 19.89 -13.27
N ASP A 406 -13.92 18.95 -14.23
CA ASP A 406 -14.89 17.89 -14.46
C ASP A 406 -14.29 16.50 -14.18
N VAL A 407 -14.85 15.80 -13.20
CA VAL A 407 -14.44 14.43 -12.86
C VAL A 407 -14.63 13.48 -14.03
N HIS A 408 -15.70 13.64 -14.81
CA HIS A 408 -15.94 12.75 -15.93
C HIS A 408 -14.92 12.96 -17.05
N GLU A 409 -14.40 14.19 -17.21
CA GLU A 409 -13.27 14.45 -18.10
C GLU A 409 -12.00 13.77 -17.59
N ALA A 410 -11.70 13.90 -16.29
CA ALA A 410 -10.57 13.21 -15.67
C ALA A 410 -10.63 11.69 -15.90
N VAL A 411 -11.80 11.07 -15.66
CA VAL A 411 -12.02 9.63 -15.87
C VAL A 411 -11.85 9.25 -17.33
N ARG A 412 -12.41 10.03 -18.28
CA ARG A 412 -12.22 9.76 -19.72
C ARG A 412 -10.74 9.78 -20.10
N VAL A 413 -9.97 10.74 -19.61
CA VAL A 413 -8.52 10.83 -19.87
C VAL A 413 -7.76 9.64 -19.28
N LEU A 414 -8.08 9.23 -18.06
CA LEU A 414 -7.40 8.13 -17.35
C LEU A 414 -7.82 6.73 -17.81
N THR A 415 -8.94 6.63 -18.53
CA THR A 415 -9.47 5.36 -19.03
C THR A 415 -9.31 5.18 -20.53
N ALA A 416 -8.98 6.25 -21.26
CA ALA A 416 -8.68 6.19 -22.68
C ALA A 416 -7.52 5.21 -22.93
N THR A 417 -7.71 4.30 -23.88
CA THR A 417 -6.63 3.43 -24.34
C THR A 417 -5.60 4.28 -25.06
N ALA A 418 -4.35 4.26 -24.59
CA ALA A 418 -3.23 4.96 -25.21
C ALA A 418 -2.91 4.42 -26.61
#